data_AF-A0A6L4U2T5-F1
#
_entry.id   AF-A0A6L4U2T5-F1
#
_cell.length_a   1.000
_cell.length_b   1.000
_cell.length_c   1.000
_cell.angle_alpha   90.00
_cell.angle_beta   90.00
_cell.angle_gamma   90.00
#
_symmetry.space_group_name_H-M   'P 1'
#
loop_
_entity.id
_entity.type
_entity.pdbx_description
1 polymer ?
#
loop_
_entity_poly.entity_id
_entity_poly.type
_entity_poly.pdbx_seq_one_letter_code
_entity_poly.pdbx_strand_id
1 'polypeptide(L)'
;MESVAKQTGLPVDIVRQINEPIAKRLAEQDAVDAAERSMRKAEAKIMREQYPCPLCSTGHAEPHDCDTFLPLGFIHGGERDGQMDGFWCHPYFCSCSNQRCIACNIFPSKSREEAVERFCAGDFAHEDDFIELKTGKRYHYSQYGIEQQILRHLAHWSAEQVKRLGFDPKLVDTLAMQRTLDRMGDKYVDVFDTTLLCPNCGMKGEYRKAISPITHTKTWWRVGCPYCKTRTRYSFPSQREAAEKFESAQLDTKPSILNEKSLTA
;
A
#
# COMPACT_ATOMS: atom_id res chain seq x y z
N MET A 1 -26.10 -23.01 -34.82
CA MET A 1 -26.07 -22.68 -36.27
C MET A 1 -27.33 -21.93 -36.71
N GLU A 2 -28.52 -22.44 -36.42
CA GLU A 2 -29.79 -21.76 -36.77
C GLU A 2 -29.93 -20.35 -36.16
N SER A 3 -29.51 -20.16 -34.90
CA SER A 3 -29.48 -18.83 -34.26
C SER A 3 -28.53 -17.84 -34.96
N VAL A 4 -27.39 -18.33 -35.46
CA VAL A 4 -26.38 -17.50 -36.13
C VAL A 4 -26.86 -17.15 -37.54
N ALA A 5 -27.43 -18.12 -38.26
CA ALA A 5 -28.10 -17.90 -39.55
C ALA A 5 -29.24 -16.88 -39.46
N LYS A 6 -30.05 -16.94 -38.39
CA LYS A 6 -31.11 -15.96 -38.12
C LYS A 6 -30.58 -14.54 -37.86
N GLN A 7 -29.40 -14.41 -37.25
CA GLN A 7 -28.76 -13.12 -36.96
C GLN A 7 -28.02 -12.54 -38.18
N THR A 8 -27.43 -13.38 -39.02
CA THR A 8 -26.66 -12.95 -40.20
C THR A 8 -27.50 -12.86 -41.47
N GLY A 9 -28.71 -13.41 -41.47
CA GLY A 9 -29.59 -13.49 -42.65
C GLY A 9 -29.11 -14.47 -43.72
N LEU A 10 -28.07 -15.25 -43.44
CA LEU A 10 -27.50 -16.22 -44.37
C LEU A 10 -28.17 -17.61 -44.22
N PRO A 11 -28.31 -18.38 -45.32
CA PRO A 11 -28.73 -19.78 -45.26
C PRO A 11 -27.86 -20.63 -44.32
N VAL A 12 -28.48 -21.57 -43.60
CA VAL A 12 -27.83 -22.37 -42.54
C VAL A 12 -26.65 -23.18 -43.06
N ASP A 13 -26.75 -23.68 -44.29
CA ASP A 13 -25.72 -24.40 -45.02
C ASP A 13 -24.49 -23.54 -45.34
N ILE A 14 -24.69 -22.28 -45.77
CA ILE A 14 -23.60 -21.31 -46.00
C ILE A 14 -22.91 -20.95 -44.68
N VAL A 15 -23.67 -20.72 -43.61
CA VAL A 15 -23.11 -20.45 -42.28
C VAL A 15 -22.30 -21.64 -41.78
N ARG A 16 -22.74 -22.87 -42.06
CA ARG A 16 -22.00 -24.09 -41.73
C ARG A 16 -20.68 -24.20 -42.49
N GLN A 17 -20.70 -23.98 -43.81
CA GLN A 17 -19.49 -24.01 -44.65
C GLN A 17 -18.45 -22.96 -44.22
N ILE A 18 -18.90 -21.79 -43.75
CA ILE A 18 -18.00 -20.74 -43.25
C ILE A 18 -17.48 -21.08 -41.85
N ASN A 19 -18.32 -21.62 -40.97
CA ASN A 19 -17.96 -21.87 -39.59
C ASN A 19 -17.04 -23.08 -39.40
N GLU A 20 -17.19 -24.14 -40.20
CA GLU A 20 -16.34 -25.35 -40.12
C GLU A 20 -14.82 -25.06 -40.19
N PRO A 21 -14.30 -24.30 -41.18
CA PRO A 21 -12.87 -23.99 -41.22
C PRO A 21 -12.42 -23.03 -40.11
N ILE A 22 -13.30 -22.14 -39.63
CA ILE A 22 -13.01 -21.24 -38.51
C ILE A 22 -12.91 -22.02 -37.20
N ALA A 23 -13.88 -22.90 -36.93
CA ALA A 23 -13.89 -23.75 -35.75
C ALA A 23 -12.67 -24.67 -35.73
N LYS A 24 -12.27 -25.22 -36.89
CA LYS A 24 -11.05 -26.03 -37.00
C LYS A 24 -9.80 -25.20 -36.65
N ARG A 25 -9.65 -24.00 -37.20
CA ARG A 25 -8.51 -23.11 -36.91
C ARG A 25 -8.46 -22.70 -35.44
N LEU A 26 -9.61 -22.39 -34.84
CA LEU A 26 -9.70 -22.05 -33.42
C LEU A 26 -9.30 -23.24 -32.55
N ALA A 27 -9.76 -24.45 -32.87
CA ALA A 27 -9.36 -25.66 -32.13
C ALA A 27 -7.86 -25.94 -32.25
N GLU A 28 -7.26 -25.70 -33.43
CA GLU A 28 -5.82 -25.79 -33.63
C GLU A 28 -5.06 -24.75 -32.79
N GLN A 29 -5.51 -23.49 -32.78
CA GLN A 29 -4.93 -22.43 -31.95
C GLN A 29 -5.07 -22.73 -30.45
N ASP A 30 -6.24 -23.20 -30.00
CA ASP A 30 -6.48 -23.58 -28.62
C ASP A 30 -5.53 -24.71 -28.17
N ALA A 31 -5.22 -25.65 -29.06
CA ALA A 31 -4.25 -26.70 -28.81
C ALA A 31 -2.81 -26.14 -28.69
N VAL A 32 -2.43 -25.20 -29.56
CA VAL A 32 -1.13 -24.50 -29.45
C VAL A 32 -1.05 -23.72 -28.14
N ASP A 33 -2.05 -22.92 -27.81
CA ASP A 33 -2.11 -22.13 -26.58
C ASP A 33 -2.10 -23.03 -25.33
N ALA A 34 -2.73 -24.20 -25.37
CA ALA A 34 -2.67 -25.19 -24.30
C ALA A 34 -1.24 -25.75 -24.13
N ALA A 35 -0.56 -26.07 -25.24
CA ALA A 35 0.82 -26.53 -25.21
C ALA A 35 1.76 -25.45 -24.67
N GLU A 36 1.64 -24.20 -25.14
CA GLU A 36 2.43 -23.07 -24.64
C GLU A 36 2.21 -22.83 -23.14
N ARG A 37 0.96 -22.87 -22.67
CA ARG A 37 0.65 -22.75 -21.24
C ARG A 37 1.27 -23.89 -20.44
N SER A 38 1.31 -25.10 -20.98
CA SER A 38 1.97 -26.25 -20.33
C SER A 38 3.49 -26.04 -20.25
N MET A 39 4.11 -25.57 -21.33
CA MET A 39 5.55 -25.26 -21.33
C MET A 39 5.89 -24.16 -20.33
N ARG A 40 5.18 -23.03 -20.36
CA ARG A 40 5.40 -21.92 -19.41
C ARG A 40 5.24 -22.36 -17.95
N LYS A 41 4.29 -23.27 -17.66
CA LYS A 41 4.13 -23.85 -16.32
C LYS A 41 5.32 -24.73 -15.92
N ALA A 42 5.86 -25.51 -16.85
CA ALA A 42 7.04 -26.33 -16.62
C ALA A 42 8.29 -25.47 -16.42
N GLU A 43 8.51 -24.46 -17.27
CA GLU A 43 9.59 -23.47 -17.13
C GLU A 43 9.51 -22.76 -15.78
N ALA A 44 8.35 -22.21 -15.42
CA ALA A 44 8.15 -21.56 -14.12
C ALA A 44 8.32 -22.53 -12.93
N LYS A 45 8.14 -23.84 -13.12
CA LYS A 45 8.44 -24.83 -12.09
C LYS A 45 9.96 -25.01 -11.95
N ILE A 46 10.67 -25.18 -13.06
CA ILE A 46 12.14 -25.28 -13.09
C ILE A 46 12.78 -24.03 -12.46
N MET A 47 12.32 -22.83 -12.85
CA MET A 47 12.85 -21.57 -12.31
C MET A 47 12.59 -21.44 -10.81
N ARG A 48 11.46 -21.93 -10.29
CA ARG A 48 11.19 -21.96 -8.83
C ARG A 48 12.08 -22.94 -8.07
N GLU A 49 12.48 -24.03 -8.71
CA GLU A 49 13.41 -24.99 -8.12
C GLU A 49 14.85 -24.47 -8.14
N GLN A 50 15.25 -23.79 -9.22
CA GLN A 50 16.61 -23.26 -9.39
C GLN A 50 16.84 -21.94 -8.65
N TYR A 51 15.88 -21.01 -8.72
CA TYR A 51 16.00 -19.65 -8.22
C TYR A 51 14.78 -19.26 -7.37
N PRO A 52 14.51 -19.95 -6.26
CA PRO A 52 13.33 -19.72 -5.44
C PRO A 52 13.30 -18.30 -4.86
N CYS A 53 12.11 -17.73 -4.72
CA CYS A 53 11.93 -16.51 -3.92
C CYS A 53 12.02 -16.85 -2.42
N PRO A 54 12.87 -16.17 -1.64
CA PRO A 54 13.01 -16.47 -0.21
C PRO A 54 11.86 -15.89 0.62
N LEU A 55 11.07 -14.95 0.09
CA LEU A 55 9.91 -14.37 0.81
C LEU A 55 8.58 -15.04 0.46
N CYS A 56 8.44 -15.67 -0.71
CA CYS A 56 7.20 -16.34 -1.09
C CYS A 56 7.46 -17.70 -1.75
N SER A 57 6.59 -18.67 -1.45
CA SER A 57 6.70 -20.04 -1.99
C SER A 57 6.24 -20.19 -3.45
N THR A 58 5.72 -19.12 -4.06
CA THR A 58 5.02 -19.19 -5.35
C THR A 58 5.79 -18.54 -6.49
N GLY A 59 6.82 -17.74 -6.22
CA GLY A 59 7.58 -17.02 -7.23
C GLY A 59 9.05 -17.44 -7.27
N HIS A 60 9.76 -16.94 -8.27
CA HIS A 60 11.20 -17.15 -8.48
C HIS A 60 11.89 -15.83 -8.80
N ALA A 61 13.22 -15.84 -8.83
CA ALA A 61 14.02 -14.69 -9.25
C ALA A 61 13.83 -14.43 -10.76
N GLU A 62 13.35 -13.25 -11.09
CA GLU A 62 13.22 -12.76 -12.46
C GLU A 62 14.20 -11.59 -12.65
N PRO A 63 15.33 -11.81 -13.35
CA PRO A 63 16.32 -10.77 -13.60
C PRO A 63 15.82 -9.78 -14.66
N HIS A 64 16.03 -8.50 -14.39
CA HIS A 64 15.77 -7.41 -15.34
C HIS A 64 17.03 -7.11 -16.13
N ASP A 65 16.89 -7.07 -17.46
CA ASP A 65 17.94 -6.77 -18.42
C ASP A 65 17.49 -5.60 -19.31
N CYS A 66 17.27 -4.44 -18.68
CA CYS A 66 16.77 -3.26 -19.37
C CYS A 66 17.36 -1.96 -18.82
N ASP A 67 17.51 -0.97 -19.71
CA ASP A 67 17.91 0.37 -19.31
C ASP A 67 16.85 0.94 -18.35
N THR A 68 17.29 1.32 -17.15
CA THR A 68 16.43 1.82 -16.08
C THR A 68 16.90 3.20 -15.66
N PHE A 69 15.94 4.10 -15.46
CA PHE A 69 16.21 5.41 -14.87
C PHE A 69 16.31 5.27 -13.35
N LEU A 70 17.48 5.56 -12.80
CA LEU A 70 17.71 5.59 -11.37
C LEU A 70 17.53 7.04 -10.86
N PRO A 71 16.44 7.33 -10.12
CA PRO A 71 15.93 8.69 -10.05
C PRO A 71 16.72 9.63 -9.15
N LEU A 72 17.25 9.16 -8.01
CA LEU A 72 17.85 10.02 -6.98
C LEU A 72 18.81 9.21 -6.07
N GLY A 73 19.75 9.91 -5.43
CA GLY A 73 20.47 9.39 -4.27
C GLY A 73 21.79 8.69 -4.54
N PHE A 74 22.41 8.95 -5.69
CA PHE A 74 23.72 8.43 -6.05
C PHE A 74 24.78 9.52 -5.92
N ILE A 75 25.99 9.14 -5.52
CA ILE A 75 27.14 10.03 -5.46
C ILE A 75 28.22 9.49 -6.40
N HIS A 76 28.76 10.37 -7.24
CA HIS A 76 29.93 10.10 -8.09
C HIS A 76 30.97 11.20 -7.93
N GLY A 77 32.23 10.83 -7.61
CA GLY A 77 33.40 11.71 -7.70
C GLY A 77 33.32 13.09 -7.03
N GLY A 78 33.63 13.18 -5.72
CA GLY A 78 33.91 14.47 -5.05
C GLY A 78 32.72 15.42 -4.85
N GLU A 79 31.53 15.05 -5.30
CA GLU A 79 30.30 15.81 -5.10
C GLU A 79 29.83 15.73 -3.65
N ARG A 80 29.51 16.90 -3.06
CA ARG A 80 28.95 16.99 -1.71
C ARG A 80 27.45 16.77 -1.76
N ASP A 81 26.97 15.89 -0.89
CA ASP A 81 25.57 15.67 -0.52
C ASP A 81 24.60 15.23 -1.64
N GLY A 82 24.95 14.18 -2.39
CA GLY A 82 23.97 13.21 -2.89
C GLY A 82 22.82 13.73 -3.78
N GLN A 83 22.97 14.91 -4.36
CA GLN A 83 22.02 15.54 -5.29
C GLN A 83 22.51 15.40 -6.74
N MET A 84 22.97 14.21 -7.14
CA MET A 84 22.99 13.91 -8.56
C MET A 84 21.56 13.80 -9.06
N ASP A 85 21.27 14.49 -10.17
CA ASP A 85 20.09 14.22 -10.98
C ASP A 85 20.10 12.75 -11.40
N GLY A 86 18.90 12.14 -11.44
CA GLY A 86 18.77 10.76 -11.85
C GLY A 86 19.36 10.52 -13.23
N PHE A 87 19.87 9.30 -13.45
CA PHE A 87 20.53 8.94 -14.70
C PHE A 87 19.99 7.62 -15.24
N TRP A 88 20.06 7.46 -16.56
CA TRP A 88 19.79 6.19 -17.21
C TRP A 88 21.04 5.32 -17.14
N CYS A 89 20.88 4.09 -16.68
CA CYS A 89 21.92 3.09 -16.72
C CYS A 89 21.35 1.73 -17.12
N HIS A 90 22.22 0.76 -17.30
CA HIS A 90 21.86 -0.64 -17.50
C HIS A 90 22.22 -1.46 -16.25
N PRO A 91 21.40 -1.41 -15.19
CA PRO A 91 21.67 -2.11 -13.94
C PRO A 91 21.13 -3.55 -13.98
N TYR A 92 21.77 -4.44 -13.21
CA TYR A 92 21.22 -5.76 -12.96
C TYR A 92 20.41 -5.77 -11.66
N PHE A 93 19.12 -6.06 -11.78
CA PHE A 93 18.22 -6.26 -10.66
C PHE A 93 17.50 -7.60 -10.81
N CYS A 94 17.00 -8.13 -9.70
CA CYS A 94 16.05 -9.23 -9.69
C CYS A 94 14.80 -8.82 -8.93
N SER A 95 13.64 -9.22 -9.43
CA SER A 95 12.39 -9.15 -8.67
C SER A 95 11.73 -10.52 -8.64
N CYS A 96 10.79 -10.71 -7.72
CA CYS A 96 9.98 -11.90 -7.73
C CYS A 96 9.05 -11.92 -8.95
N SER A 97 9.00 -13.06 -9.64
CA SER A 97 8.04 -13.32 -10.71
C SER A 97 6.57 -13.22 -10.27
N ASN A 98 6.31 -13.26 -8.95
CA ASN A 98 5.01 -12.98 -8.37
C ASN A 98 4.88 -11.48 -8.09
N GLN A 99 4.11 -10.77 -8.91
CA GLN A 99 3.88 -9.31 -8.79
C GLN A 99 3.25 -8.87 -7.47
N ARG A 100 2.69 -9.79 -6.67
CA ARG A 100 2.18 -9.51 -5.31
C ARG A 100 3.22 -9.70 -4.22
N CYS A 101 4.41 -10.16 -4.55
CA CYS A 101 5.52 -10.30 -3.62
C CYS A 101 6.37 -9.02 -3.64
N ILE A 102 6.82 -8.59 -2.46
CA ILE A 102 7.69 -7.42 -2.32
C ILE A 102 9.15 -7.73 -2.67
N ALA A 103 9.55 -9.01 -2.70
CA ALA A 103 10.95 -9.40 -2.90
C ALA A 103 11.50 -8.82 -4.21
N CYS A 104 12.52 -7.99 -4.09
CA CYS A 104 13.31 -7.45 -5.18
C CYS A 104 14.62 -6.89 -4.64
N ASN A 105 15.68 -6.95 -5.44
CA ASN A 105 16.92 -6.25 -5.14
C ASN A 105 16.64 -4.76 -5.20
N ILE A 106 16.95 -4.06 -4.11
CA ILE A 106 16.77 -2.61 -3.99
C ILE A 106 17.87 -1.89 -4.76
N PHE A 107 19.08 -2.42 -4.67
CA PHE A 107 20.28 -1.84 -5.23
C PHE A 107 20.82 -2.71 -6.38
N PRO A 108 21.37 -2.09 -7.43
CA PRO A 108 21.83 -2.76 -8.63
C PRO A 108 23.09 -3.57 -8.33
N SER A 109 23.17 -4.73 -8.96
CA SER A 109 24.34 -5.61 -8.91
C SER A 109 25.25 -5.39 -10.12
N LYS A 110 26.48 -5.90 -10.05
CA LYS A 110 27.48 -5.75 -11.12
C LYS A 110 27.26 -6.73 -12.27
N SER A 111 26.62 -7.87 -11.99
CA SER A 111 26.20 -8.84 -13.00
C SER A 111 24.81 -9.38 -12.73
N ARG A 112 24.26 -10.05 -13.75
CA ARG A 112 22.97 -10.76 -13.64
C ARG A 112 23.04 -11.89 -12.63
N GLU A 113 24.13 -12.64 -12.64
CA GLU A 113 24.36 -13.79 -11.74
C GLU A 113 24.38 -13.31 -10.29
N GLU A 114 25.11 -12.24 -10.00
CA GLU A 114 25.16 -11.64 -8.67
C GLU A 114 23.77 -11.14 -8.22
N ALA A 115 22.99 -10.54 -9.13
CA ALA A 115 21.64 -10.11 -8.80
C ALA A 115 20.74 -11.30 -8.40
N VAL A 116 20.82 -12.42 -9.13
CA VAL A 116 20.05 -13.63 -8.84
C VAL A 116 20.51 -14.28 -7.54
N GLU A 117 21.82 -14.36 -7.30
CA GLU A 117 22.38 -14.94 -6.06
C GLU A 117 21.94 -14.15 -4.83
N ARG A 118 22.08 -12.81 -4.86
CA ARG A 118 21.63 -11.92 -3.78
C ARG A 118 20.13 -12.04 -3.53
N PHE A 119 19.33 -12.07 -4.60
CA PHE A 119 17.88 -12.26 -4.50
C PHE A 119 17.54 -13.58 -3.80
N CYS A 120 18.14 -14.69 -4.23
CA CYS A 120 17.87 -16.01 -3.66
C CYS A 120 18.34 -16.12 -2.20
N ALA A 121 19.41 -15.41 -1.84
CA ALA A 121 19.89 -15.30 -0.46
C ALA A 121 18.98 -14.45 0.44
N GLY A 122 18.05 -13.68 -0.13
CA GLY A 122 17.22 -12.73 0.60
C GLY A 122 17.96 -11.45 0.98
N ASP A 123 19.09 -11.20 0.36
CA ASP A 123 19.94 -10.03 0.58
C ASP A 123 19.55 -8.89 -0.38
N PHE A 124 18.35 -8.36 -0.14
CA PHE A 124 17.72 -7.42 -1.06
C PHE A 124 18.27 -6.00 -0.96
N ALA A 125 18.62 -5.57 0.25
CA ALA A 125 19.12 -4.22 0.55
C ALA A 125 20.66 -4.16 0.64
N HIS A 126 21.36 -5.02 -0.10
CA HIS A 126 22.83 -5.03 -0.11
C HIS A 126 23.39 -3.70 -0.66
N GLU A 127 23.92 -2.88 0.24
CA GLU A 127 24.46 -1.55 -0.03
C GLU A 127 25.92 -1.65 -0.52
N ASP A 128 26.10 -1.87 -1.82
CA ASP A 128 27.42 -1.86 -2.46
C ASP A 128 27.56 -0.74 -3.50
N ASP A 129 28.82 -0.40 -3.76
CA ASP A 129 29.17 0.38 -4.94
C ASP A 129 28.73 -0.33 -6.22
N PHE A 130 27.98 0.39 -7.04
CA PHE A 130 27.59 -0.03 -8.37
C PHE A 130 28.53 0.57 -9.41
N ILE A 131 28.91 -0.23 -10.41
CA ILE A 131 29.71 0.23 -11.55
C ILE A 131 28.81 0.21 -12.77
N GLU A 132 28.59 1.37 -13.37
CA GLU A 132 27.74 1.52 -14.53
C GLU A 132 28.42 0.97 -15.79
N LEU A 133 27.76 0.04 -16.48
CA LEU A 133 28.38 -0.74 -17.55
C LEU A 133 28.85 0.10 -18.74
N LYS A 134 28.13 1.17 -19.09
CA LYS A 134 28.43 1.95 -20.30
C LYS A 134 29.58 2.93 -20.10
N THR A 135 29.63 3.61 -18.95
CA THR A 135 30.64 4.64 -18.64
C THR A 135 31.77 4.15 -17.75
N GLY A 136 31.62 2.99 -17.11
CA GLY A 136 32.58 2.46 -16.13
C GLY A 136 32.64 3.27 -14.82
N LYS A 137 31.71 4.23 -14.64
CA LYS A 137 31.66 5.07 -13.45
C LYS A 137 31.15 4.29 -12.27
N ARG A 138 31.80 4.49 -11.13
CA ARG A 138 31.40 3.93 -9.85
C ARG A 138 30.48 4.91 -9.12
N TYR A 139 29.38 4.39 -8.58
CA TYR A 139 28.39 5.11 -7.81
C TYR A 139 28.20 4.42 -6.47
N HIS A 140 28.02 5.21 -5.43
CA HIS A 140 27.55 4.73 -4.12
C HIS A 140 26.25 5.41 -3.75
N TYR A 141 25.46 4.75 -2.91
CA TYR A 141 24.20 5.30 -2.41
C TYR A 141 24.45 6.27 -1.27
N SER A 142 23.81 7.44 -1.34
CA SER A 142 23.72 8.35 -0.20
C SER A 142 22.66 7.86 0.78
N GLN A 143 22.76 8.31 2.03
CA GLN A 143 21.71 8.07 3.03
C GLN A 143 20.34 8.57 2.53
N TYR A 144 20.31 9.75 1.89
CA TYR A 144 19.10 10.27 1.25
C TYR A 144 18.56 9.30 0.18
N GLY A 145 19.43 8.70 -0.64
CA GLY A 145 19.03 7.69 -1.63
C GLY A 145 18.35 6.47 -1.02
N ILE A 146 18.90 5.96 0.09
CA ILE A 146 18.32 4.84 0.83
C ILE A 146 16.92 5.22 1.37
N GLU A 147 16.79 6.39 1.99
CA GLU A 147 15.51 6.90 2.50
C GLU A 147 14.46 7.02 1.38
N GLN A 148 14.84 7.52 0.20
CA GLN A 148 13.93 7.61 -0.95
C GLN A 148 13.46 6.24 -1.45
N GLN A 149 14.32 5.22 -1.46
CA GLN A 149 13.90 3.86 -1.82
C GLN A 149 12.90 3.30 -0.80
N ILE A 150 13.16 3.49 0.49
CA ILE A 150 12.23 3.07 1.56
C ILE A 150 10.87 3.76 1.37
N LEU A 151 10.85 5.08 1.16
CA LEU A 151 9.62 5.85 0.94
C LEU A 151 8.85 5.39 -0.32
N ARG A 152 9.55 5.04 -1.39
CA ARG A 152 8.94 4.47 -2.60
C ARG A 152 8.25 3.13 -2.29
N HIS A 153 8.89 2.22 -1.55
CA HIS A 153 8.27 0.95 -1.17
C HIS A 153 7.11 1.13 -0.19
N LEU A 154 7.25 2.03 0.78
CA LEU A 154 6.17 2.41 1.71
C LEU A 154 4.95 3.04 1.02
N ALA A 155 5.04 3.39 -0.27
CA ALA A 155 3.89 3.88 -1.03
C ALA A 155 2.89 2.78 -1.36
N HIS A 156 3.37 1.54 -1.45
CA HIS A 156 2.59 0.39 -1.92
C HIS A 156 2.52 -0.75 -0.89
N TRP A 157 3.45 -0.77 0.06
CA TRP A 157 3.61 -1.86 1.04
C TRP A 157 3.58 -1.35 2.47
N SER A 158 3.19 -2.23 3.40
CA SER A 158 3.24 -1.92 4.84
C SER A 158 4.68 -1.87 5.36
N ALA A 159 4.91 -1.15 6.46
CA ALA A 159 6.23 -1.07 7.10
C ALA A 159 6.83 -2.45 7.41
N GLU A 160 6.01 -3.38 7.92
CA GLU A 160 6.43 -4.76 8.19
C GLU A 160 6.84 -5.53 6.94
N GLN A 161 6.24 -5.26 5.79
CA GLN A 161 6.68 -5.86 4.53
C GLN A 161 7.98 -5.24 4.04
N VAL A 162 8.14 -3.91 4.17
CA VAL A 162 9.36 -3.21 3.76
C VAL A 162 10.56 -3.63 4.62
N LYS A 163 10.39 -3.85 5.92
CA LYS A 163 11.45 -4.40 6.80
C LYS A 163 11.98 -5.75 6.34
N ARG A 164 11.15 -6.59 5.71
CA ARG A 164 11.59 -7.90 5.17
C ARG A 164 12.56 -7.79 3.99
N LEU A 165 12.71 -6.59 3.42
CA LEU A 165 13.72 -6.31 2.40
C LEU A 165 15.13 -6.11 3.01
N GLY A 166 15.27 -6.13 4.33
CA GLY A 166 16.58 -6.01 4.99
C GLY A 166 17.04 -4.58 5.27
N PHE A 167 16.19 -3.57 5.05
CA PHE A 167 16.45 -2.20 5.54
C PHE A 167 16.49 -2.13 7.07
N ASP A 168 17.16 -1.10 7.62
CA ASP A 168 17.13 -0.80 9.05
C ASP A 168 15.67 -0.64 9.55
N PRO A 169 15.19 -1.51 10.46
CA PRO A 169 13.82 -1.45 10.95
C PRO A 169 13.45 -0.11 11.59
N LYS A 170 14.40 0.54 12.28
CA LYS A 170 14.15 1.83 12.95
C LYS A 170 13.92 2.92 11.92
N LEU A 171 14.76 3.00 10.89
CA LEU A 171 14.60 3.96 9.81
C LEU A 171 13.27 3.77 9.07
N VAL A 172 12.88 2.52 8.77
CA VAL A 172 11.59 2.22 8.14
C VAL A 172 10.42 2.71 8.98
N ASP A 173 10.43 2.47 10.30
CA ASP A 173 9.37 2.92 11.20
C ASP A 173 9.31 4.45 11.29
N THR A 174 10.46 5.12 11.36
CA THR A 174 10.54 6.58 11.35
C THR A 174 9.93 7.17 10.09
N LEU A 175 10.32 6.67 8.91
CA LEU A 175 9.82 7.16 7.62
C LEU A 175 8.32 6.83 7.42
N ALA A 176 7.86 5.66 7.87
CA ALA A 176 6.44 5.31 7.84
C ALA A 176 5.59 6.23 8.73
N MET A 177 6.11 6.58 9.91
CA MET A 177 5.46 7.53 10.82
C MET A 177 5.44 8.94 10.23
N GLN A 178 6.57 9.45 9.72
CA GLN A 178 6.64 10.76 9.07
C GLN A 178 5.61 10.87 7.94
N ARG A 179 5.54 9.87 7.05
CA ARG A 179 4.54 9.83 5.98
C ARG A 179 3.11 9.82 6.50
N THR A 180 2.87 9.19 7.64
CA THR A 180 1.53 9.15 8.26
C THR A 180 1.16 10.53 8.78
N LEU A 181 2.09 11.22 9.44
CA LEU A 181 1.93 12.60 9.91
C LEU A 181 1.72 13.58 8.73
N ASP A 182 2.51 13.46 7.66
CA ASP A 182 2.36 14.30 6.46
C ASP A 182 0.97 14.14 5.81
N ARG A 183 0.45 12.91 5.75
CA ARG A 183 -0.90 12.63 5.24
C ARG A 183 -1.99 13.20 6.14
N MET A 184 -1.75 13.30 7.44
CA MET A 184 -2.70 13.92 8.37
C MET A 184 -2.76 15.44 8.18
N GLY A 185 -1.69 16.07 7.66
CA GLY A 185 -1.61 17.52 7.48
C GLY A 185 -1.91 18.25 8.79
N ASP A 186 -2.58 19.40 8.76
CA ASP A 186 -2.92 20.19 9.96
C ASP A 186 -3.76 19.45 11.02
N LYS A 187 -4.32 18.27 10.70
CA LYS A 187 -5.11 17.46 11.64
C LYS A 187 -4.26 16.77 12.71
N TYR A 188 -2.93 16.73 12.58
CA TYR A 188 -2.09 16.14 13.64
C TYR A 188 -2.21 16.94 14.95
N VAL A 189 -2.39 18.27 14.87
CA VAL A 189 -2.54 19.14 16.04
C VAL A 189 -3.79 18.79 16.85
N ASP A 190 -4.89 18.39 16.19
CA ASP A 190 -6.13 17.95 16.85
C ASP A 190 -6.01 16.56 17.51
N VAL A 191 -5.04 15.72 17.12
CA VAL A 191 -4.80 14.39 17.72
C VAL A 191 -3.98 14.50 19.01
N PHE A 192 -3.11 15.51 19.11
CA PHE A 192 -2.32 15.79 20.31
C PHE A 192 -2.96 16.84 21.24
N ASP A 193 -4.03 17.52 20.80
CA ASP A 193 -4.89 18.30 21.68
C ASP A 193 -5.71 17.35 22.58
N THR A 194 -5.20 17.12 23.79
CA THR A 194 -5.83 16.25 24.80
C THR A 194 -7.16 16.79 25.33
N THR A 195 -7.62 17.97 24.88
CA THR A 195 -8.91 18.51 25.32
C THR A 195 -10.06 17.81 24.59
N LEU A 196 -10.87 17.03 25.34
CA LEU A 196 -12.08 16.37 24.85
C LEU A 196 -11.86 15.25 23.83
N LEU A 197 -11.14 14.19 24.22
CA LEU A 197 -10.89 13.05 23.33
C LEU A 197 -12.12 12.14 23.17
N CYS A 198 -12.35 11.66 21.94
CA CYS A 198 -13.39 10.69 21.67
C CYS A 198 -13.02 9.31 22.25
N PRO A 199 -13.86 8.71 23.11
CA PRO A 199 -13.56 7.41 23.72
C PRO A 199 -13.52 6.26 22.72
N ASN A 200 -14.05 6.45 21.50
CA ASN A 200 -14.15 5.39 20.49
C ASN A 200 -12.99 5.42 19.47
N CYS A 201 -12.51 6.60 19.08
CA CYS A 201 -11.52 6.73 18.00
C CYS A 201 -10.33 7.63 18.32
N GLY A 202 -10.24 8.18 19.54
CA GLY A 202 -9.13 9.05 19.95
C GLY A 202 -9.10 10.43 19.30
N MET A 203 -9.96 10.72 18.32
CA MET A 203 -10.05 12.05 17.71
C MET A 203 -10.75 13.05 18.64
N LYS A 204 -10.40 14.33 18.52
CA LYS A 204 -11.04 15.45 19.24
C LYS A 204 -12.57 15.49 19.03
N GLY A 205 -13.28 15.65 20.13
CA GLY A 205 -14.73 15.87 20.16
C GLY A 205 -15.10 17.34 20.02
N GLU A 206 -16.36 17.61 19.70
CA GLU A 206 -16.91 18.96 19.56
C GLU A 206 -18.10 19.19 20.51
N TYR A 207 -18.13 20.36 21.15
CA TYR A 207 -19.30 20.83 21.88
C TYR A 207 -20.39 21.33 20.95
N ARG A 208 -21.64 20.97 21.23
CA ARG A 208 -22.84 21.42 20.51
C ARG A 208 -23.89 21.93 21.47
N LYS A 209 -24.40 23.14 21.25
CA LYS A 209 -25.54 23.67 22.01
C LYS A 209 -26.81 22.86 21.71
N ALA A 210 -27.53 22.49 22.76
CA ALA A 210 -28.73 21.68 22.74
C ALA A 210 -29.86 22.35 23.54
N ILE A 211 -31.08 21.89 23.27
CA ILE A 211 -32.28 22.38 23.96
C ILE A 211 -32.33 21.77 25.37
N SER A 212 -32.59 22.62 26.35
CA SER A 212 -32.91 22.25 27.72
C SER A 212 -34.28 21.57 27.77
N PRO A 213 -34.39 20.34 28.28
CA PRO A 213 -35.69 19.68 28.48
C PRO A 213 -36.58 20.37 29.52
N ILE A 214 -36.01 21.27 30.34
CA ILE A 214 -36.73 21.96 31.43
C ILE A 214 -37.28 23.30 30.95
N THR A 215 -36.44 24.09 30.28
CA THR A 215 -36.78 25.47 29.90
C THR A 215 -37.12 25.60 28.41
N HIS A 216 -36.96 24.53 27.63
CA HIS A 216 -37.13 24.52 26.16
C HIS A 216 -36.26 25.54 25.40
N THR A 217 -35.24 26.10 26.05
CA THR A 217 -34.28 27.04 25.46
C THR A 217 -32.96 26.35 25.10
N LYS A 218 -32.23 26.87 24.10
CA LYS A 218 -30.97 26.28 23.61
C LYS A 218 -29.77 26.66 24.51
N THR A 219 -29.85 26.28 25.78
CA THR A 219 -28.92 26.66 26.86
C THR A 219 -28.06 25.50 27.35
N TRP A 220 -28.33 24.27 26.91
CA TRP A 220 -27.63 23.06 27.34
C TRP A 220 -26.59 22.60 26.31
N TRP A 221 -25.80 21.59 26.64
CA TRP A 221 -24.65 21.13 25.85
C TRP A 221 -24.70 19.63 25.54
N ARG A 222 -24.15 19.25 24.39
CA ARG A 222 -23.85 17.87 24.00
C ARG A 222 -22.43 17.81 23.47
N VAL A 223 -21.80 16.64 23.53
CA VAL A 223 -20.50 16.40 22.90
C VAL A 223 -20.64 15.29 21.87
N GLY A 224 -19.98 15.46 20.72
CA GLY A 224 -19.89 14.41 19.72
C GLY A 224 -18.61 14.47 18.91
N CYS A 225 -18.17 13.31 18.42
CA CYS A 225 -17.04 13.19 17.52
C CYS A 225 -17.49 13.43 16.08
N PRO A 226 -16.90 14.40 15.36
CA PRO A 226 -17.25 14.66 13.96
C PRO A 226 -16.81 13.51 13.04
N TYR A 227 -15.81 12.71 13.46
CA TYR A 227 -15.22 11.62 12.69
C TYR A 227 -16.03 10.32 12.77
N CYS A 228 -16.12 9.69 13.95
CA CYS A 228 -16.79 8.39 14.12
C CYS A 228 -18.28 8.50 14.54
N LYS A 229 -18.80 9.73 14.70
CA LYS A 229 -20.19 10.03 15.08
C LYS A 229 -20.63 9.58 16.48
N THR A 230 -19.73 9.01 17.29
CA THR A 230 -19.93 8.77 18.73
C THR A 230 -20.31 10.09 19.41
N ARG A 231 -21.37 10.10 20.23
CA ARG A 231 -21.91 11.31 20.85
C ARG A 231 -22.68 11.00 22.13
N THR A 232 -22.79 11.98 23.03
CA THR A 232 -23.69 11.88 24.17
C THR A 232 -25.16 11.86 23.71
N ARG A 233 -25.96 10.96 24.28
CA ARG A 233 -27.38 10.82 23.94
C ARG A 233 -28.22 11.95 24.53
N TYR A 234 -27.93 12.31 25.77
CA TYR A 234 -28.60 13.38 26.51
C TYR A 234 -27.83 14.71 26.39
N SER A 235 -28.55 15.81 26.65
CA SER A 235 -27.95 17.13 26.84
C SER A 235 -27.71 17.40 28.32
N PHE A 236 -26.74 18.26 28.62
CA PHE A 236 -26.31 18.57 29.98
C PHE A 236 -26.33 20.09 30.24
N PRO A 237 -26.58 20.54 31.49
CA PRO A 237 -26.53 21.95 31.87
C PRO A 237 -25.20 22.66 31.59
N SER A 238 -24.06 21.95 31.63
CA SER A 238 -22.73 22.53 31.45
C SER A 238 -21.86 21.77 30.44
N GLN A 239 -20.89 22.45 29.83
CA GLN A 239 -19.89 21.82 28.97
C GLN A 239 -19.04 20.80 29.76
N ARG A 240 -18.67 21.12 31.00
CA ARG A 240 -17.86 20.24 31.85
C ARG A 240 -18.54 18.90 32.10
N GLU A 241 -19.83 18.91 32.44
CA GLU A 241 -20.60 17.68 32.67
C GLU A 241 -20.77 16.88 31.37
N ALA A 242 -21.02 17.55 30.24
CA ALA A 242 -21.09 16.90 28.94
C ALA A 242 -19.75 16.26 28.52
N ALA A 243 -18.64 16.92 28.83
CA ALA A 243 -17.29 16.44 28.57
C ALA A 243 -16.96 15.21 29.41
N GLU A 244 -17.20 15.27 30.72
CA GLU A 244 -16.97 14.17 31.65
C GLU A 244 -17.72 12.91 31.22
N LYS A 245 -19.00 13.03 30.82
CA LYS A 245 -19.79 11.90 30.33
C LYS A 245 -19.33 11.37 28.97
N PHE A 246 -18.75 12.23 28.13
CA PHE A 246 -18.23 11.83 26.84
C PHE A 246 -16.89 11.11 26.96
N GLU A 247 -15.94 11.66 27.72
CA GLU A 247 -14.60 11.11 27.92
C GLU A 247 -14.65 9.79 28.73
N SER A 248 -15.53 9.69 29.72
CA SER A 248 -15.74 8.46 30.50
C SER A 248 -16.55 7.37 29.78
N ALA A 249 -16.86 7.56 28.48
CA ALA A 249 -17.70 6.67 27.68
C ALA A 249 -19.13 6.42 28.24
N GLN A 250 -19.61 7.27 29.14
CA GLN A 250 -20.94 7.18 29.76
C GLN A 250 -22.04 7.84 28.91
N LEU A 251 -22.10 7.49 27.62
CA LEU A 251 -22.85 8.22 26.59
C LEU A 251 -24.38 8.22 26.77
N ASP A 252 -24.93 7.21 27.44
CA ASP A 252 -26.37 7.04 27.69
C ASP A 252 -26.82 7.58 29.06
N THR A 253 -25.93 8.23 29.81
CA THR A 253 -26.27 8.71 31.16
C THR A 253 -27.10 9.99 31.10
N LYS A 254 -28.21 10.03 31.84
CA LYS A 254 -29.02 11.25 32.01
C LYS A 254 -28.35 12.20 33.02
N PRO A 255 -28.46 13.52 32.83
CA PRO A 255 -28.00 14.49 33.83
C PRO A 255 -28.79 14.34 35.14
N SER A 256 -28.11 14.49 36.27
CA SER A 256 -28.66 14.23 37.61
C SER A 256 -29.91 15.06 37.91
N ILE A 257 -29.98 16.30 37.40
CA ILE A 257 -31.12 17.21 37.54
C ILE A 257 -32.43 16.66 36.91
N LEU A 258 -32.32 15.69 35.99
CA LEU A 258 -33.48 15.01 35.41
C LEU A 258 -33.85 13.73 36.16
N ASN A 259 -32.96 13.17 37.00
CA ASN A 259 -33.25 12.01 37.82
C ASN A 259 -34.07 12.38 39.06
N GLU A 260 -33.81 13.54 39.69
CA GLU A 260 -34.53 14.01 40.89
C GLU A 260 -36.04 14.20 40.65
N LYS A 261 -36.45 14.61 39.44
CA LYS A 261 -37.87 14.75 39.09
C LYS A 261 -38.61 13.42 38.88
N SER A 262 -37.90 12.29 38.83
CA SER A 262 -38.49 10.96 38.68
C SER A 262 -38.97 10.37 40.01
N LEU A 263 -38.56 10.96 41.14
CA LEU A 263 -38.84 10.47 42.50
C LEU A 263 -39.97 11.24 43.21
N THR A 264 -40.52 12.27 42.57
CA THR A 264 -41.62 13.10 43.11
C THR A 264 -42.88 13.04 42.23
N ALA A 265 -43.13 11.90 41.59
CA ALA A 265 -44.37 11.62 40.87
C ALA A 265 -45.09 10.43 41.50
#